data_AF-A0A959BYD6-F1
#
_entry.id   AF-A0A959BYD6-F1
#
_cell.length_a   1.000
_cell.length_b   1.000
_cell.length_c   1.000
_cell.angle_alpha   90.00
_cell.angle_beta   90.00
_cell.angle_gamma   90.00
#
_symmetry.space_group_name_H-M   'P 1'
#
loop_
_entity.id
_entity.type
_entity.pdbx_description
1 polymer ?
#
loop_
_entity_poly.entity_id
_entity_poly.type
_entity_poly.pdbx_seq_one_letter_code
_entity_poly.pdbx_strand_id
1 'polypeptide(L)'
;MTVLTENVKANRIPNLRVCREELSLYQDEARFFCRIIRKAIISSEMADQQRLSQLLSRMVDFYQETLPTLQKALQSLDGQTANTTKADSGMSQAELFGEGLEEARQKLNIMKREAFSELSEDFMRARIW
;
A
#
# COMPACT_ATOMS: atom_id res chain seq x y z
N MET A 1 4.65 12.97 37.52
CA MET A 1 3.84 11.83 38.00
C MET A 1 2.41 12.05 37.53
N THR A 2 1.73 11.21 36.76
CA THR A 2 2.10 10.01 35.99
C THR A 2 0.82 9.68 35.20
N VAL A 3 0.98 9.40 33.90
CA VAL A 3 0.12 8.57 33.03
C VAL A 3 -1.38 8.87 32.96
N LEU A 4 -1.79 9.60 31.91
CA LEU A 4 -3.11 9.46 31.28
C LEU A 4 -2.98 9.32 29.74
N THR A 5 -1.95 8.60 29.28
CA THR A 5 -1.70 8.32 27.85
C THR A 5 -1.89 6.84 27.52
N GLU A 6 -2.74 6.13 28.25
CA GLU A 6 -3.05 4.71 28.01
C GLU A 6 -4.55 4.49 27.89
N ASN A 7 -5.21 5.13 26.91
CA ASN A 7 -6.56 4.68 26.55
C ASN A 7 -7.03 4.94 25.10
N VAL A 8 -6.15 5.37 24.19
CA VAL A 8 -6.49 5.50 22.76
C VAL A 8 -6.10 4.25 21.94
N LYS A 9 -5.46 3.26 22.57
CA LYS A 9 -5.19 1.94 21.97
C LYS A 9 -6.30 0.92 22.20
N ALA A 10 -7.35 1.28 22.95
CA ALA A 10 -8.50 0.42 23.11
C ALA A 10 -9.37 0.47 21.85
N ASN A 11 -9.43 -0.66 21.14
CA ASN A 11 -10.55 -1.03 20.27
C ASN A 11 -10.52 -0.52 18.81
N ARG A 12 -9.40 -0.63 18.11
CA ARG A 12 -9.41 -0.61 16.63
C ARG A 12 -9.29 -2.01 16.07
N ILE A 13 -10.33 -2.83 16.25
CA ILE A 13 -10.55 -3.89 15.27
C ILE A 13 -10.79 -3.15 13.95
N PRO A 14 -9.91 -3.32 12.94
CA PRO A 14 -10.09 -2.64 11.67
C PRO A 14 -11.46 -3.03 11.11
N ASN A 15 -12.28 -2.05 10.76
CA ASN A 15 -13.54 -2.36 10.10
C ASN A 15 -13.20 -3.08 8.79
N LEU A 16 -13.45 -4.39 8.73
CA LEU A 16 -13.00 -5.25 7.62
C LEU A 16 -13.48 -4.75 6.26
N ARG A 17 -14.66 -4.10 6.23
CA ARG A 17 -15.18 -3.45 5.03
C ARG A 17 -14.29 -2.27 4.60
N VAL A 18 -13.91 -1.41 5.53
CA VAL A 18 -13.03 -0.26 5.25
C VAL A 18 -11.67 -0.75 4.77
N CYS A 19 -11.11 -1.79 5.39
CA CYS A 19 -9.84 -2.38 4.94
C CYS A 19 -9.94 -3.01 3.54
N ARG A 20 -11.08 -3.62 3.20
CA ARG A 20 -11.33 -4.15 1.85
C ARG A 20 -11.40 -3.04 0.81
N GLU A 21 -12.11 -1.96 1.11
CA GLU A 21 -12.21 -0.77 0.26
C GLU A 21 -10.82 -0.12 0.07
N GLU A 22 -10.04 0.00 1.15
CA GLU A 22 -8.69 0.55 1.13
C GLU A 22 -7.71 -0.29 0.30
N LEU A 23 -7.74 -1.63 0.43
CA LEU A 23 -6.94 -2.52 -0.43
C LEU A 23 -7.35 -2.43 -1.90
N SER A 24 -8.65 -2.27 -2.19
CA SER A 24 -9.12 -2.06 -3.56
C SER A 24 -8.56 -0.76 -4.14
N LEU A 25 -8.56 0.33 -3.36
CA LEU A 25 -7.97 1.60 -3.76
C LEU A 25 -6.47 1.44 -4.03
N TYR A 26 -5.73 0.71 -3.19
CA TYR A 26 -4.30 0.46 -3.42
C TYR A 26 -4.04 -0.32 -4.71
N GLN A 27 -4.91 -1.26 -5.08
CA GLN A 27 -4.82 -1.97 -6.35
C GLN A 27 -5.02 -1.04 -7.54
N ASP A 28 -6.06 -0.21 -7.48
CA ASP A 28 -6.39 0.72 -8.57
C ASP A 28 -5.29 1.78 -8.74
N GLU A 29 -4.79 2.33 -7.63
CA GLU A 29 -3.68 3.28 -7.64
C GLU A 29 -2.41 2.64 -8.19
N ALA A 30 -1.98 1.49 -7.66
CA ALA A 30 -0.77 0.82 -8.15
C ALA A 30 -0.86 0.48 -9.65
N ARG A 31 -2.04 0.05 -10.13
CA ARG A 31 -2.27 -0.22 -11.56
C ARG A 31 -2.19 1.04 -12.40
N PHE A 32 -2.78 2.15 -11.92
CA PHE A 32 -2.73 3.45 -12.58
C PHE A 32 -1.29 3.92 -12.76
N PHE A 33 -0.49 3.93 -11.69
CA PHE A 33 0.90 4.36 -11.75
C PHE A 33 1.76 3.40 -12.58
N CYS A 34 1.59 2.09 -12.50
CA CYS A 34 2.25 1.13 -13.41
C CYS A 34 2.02 1.50 -14.87
N ARG A 35 0.78 1.86 -15.24
CA ARG A 35 0.43 2.23 -16.62
C ARG A 35 1.09 3.53 -17.04
N ILE A 36 1.12 4.52 -16.15
CA ILE A 36 1.71 5.83 -16.43
C ILE A 36 3.23 5.73 -16.54
N ILE A 37 3.89 5.07 -15.59
CA ILE A 37 5.34 4.87 -15.59
C ILE A 37 5.78 4.13 -16.84
N ARG A 38 5.07 3.06 -17.24
CA ARG A 38 5.36 2.35 -18.52
C ARG A 38 5.33 3.26 -19.74
N LYS A 39 4.39 4.21 -19.78
CA LYS A 39 4.29 5.17 -20.89
C LYS A 39 5.40 6.20 -20.84
N ALA A 40 5.79 6.65 -19.64
CA ALA A 40 6.88 7.59 -19.47
C ALA A 40 8.23 7.00 -19.86
N ILE A 41 8.49 5.72 -19.51
CA ILE A 41 9.69 4.96 -19.94
C ILE A 41 9.87 4.99 -21.46
N ILE A 42 8.77 4.91 -22.22
CA ILE A 42 8.82 4.90 -23.70
C ILE A 42 9.18 6.29 -24.24
N SER A 43 8.87 7.37 -23.53
CA SER A 43 9.10 8.75 -23.95
C SER A 43 10.28 9.43 -23.28
N SER A 44 10.97 8.77 -22.34
CA SER A 44 12.03 9.37 -21.51
C SER A 44 13.42 9.17 -22.09
N GLU A 45 14.37 10.02 -21.69
CA GLU A 45 15.79 9.82 -21.96
C GLU A 45 16.35 8.61 -21.17
N MET A 46 17.50 8.09 -21.58
CA MET A 46 18.07 6.82 -21.07
C MET A 46 18.32 6.82 -19.54
N ALA A 47 18.73 7.95 -18.95
CA ALA A 47 18.99 8.05 -17.51
C ALA A 47 17.70 7.95 -16.68
N ASP A 48 16.63 8.59 -17.15
CA ASP A 48 15.31 8.56 -16.51
C ASP A 48 14.62 7.22 -16.74
N GLN A 49 14.89 6.57 -17.87
CA GLN A 49 14.36 5.25 -18.21
C GLN A 49 14.78 4.19 -17.17
N GLN A 50 16.02 4.23 -16.68
CA GLN A 50 16.51 3.29 -15.66
C GLN A 50 15.80 3.49 -14.32
N ARG A 51 15.65 4.75 -13.88
CA ARG A 51 14.95 5.08 -12.62
C ARG A 51 13.48 4.70 -12.67
N LEU A 52 12.80 5.06 -13.76
CA LEU A 52 11.40 4.71 -14.00
C LEU A 52 11.20 3.19 -14.08
N SER A 53 12.16 2.44 -14.66
CA SER A 53 12.09 0.97 -14.70
C SER A 53 12.24 0.34 -13.32
N GLN A 54 13.12 0.86 -12.47
CA GLN A 54 13.24 0.42 -11.07
C GLN A 54 11.99 0.75 -10.25
N LEU A 55 11.40 1.94 -10.47
CA LEU A 55 10.14 2.33 -9.84
C LEU A 55 8.98 1.44 -10.30
N LEU A 56 8.91 1.12 -11.60
CA LEU A 56 7.92 0.20 -12.14
C LEU A 56 8.04 -1.19 -11.52
N SER A 57 9.27 -1.71 -11.38
CA SER A 57 9.50 -3.01 -10.73
C SER A 57 8.95 -3.02 -9.31
N ARG A 58 9.32 -2.03 -8.49
CA ARG A 58 8.85 -1.93 -7.09
C ARG A 58 7.32 -1.83 -7.00
N MET A 59 6.67 -1.11 -7.92
CA MET A 59 5.21 -1.05 -7.97
C MET A 59 4.57 -2.38 -8.39
N VAL A 60 5.20 -3.11 -9.31
CA VAL A 60 4.75 -4.46 -9.70
C VAL A 60 4.91 -5.43 -8.53
N ASP A 61 6.03 -5.40 -7.82
CA ASP A 61 6.28 -6.25 -6.64
C ASP A 61 5.26 -5.95 -5.54
N PHE A 62 4.97 -4.66 -5.29
CA PHE A 62 3.90 -4.26 -4.38
C PHE A 62 2.54 -4.83 -4.78
N TYR A 63 2.20 -4.75 -6.07
CA TYR A 63 0.92 -5.24 -6.60
C TYR A 63 0.81 -6.78 -6.60
N GLN A 64 1.91 -7.49 -6.86
CA GLN A 64 1.92 -8.95 -7.03
C GLN A 64 2.23 -9.72 -5.74
N GLU A 65 2.93 -9.10 -4.78
CA GLU A 65 3.35 -9.78 -3.55
C GLU A 65 2.67 -9.15 -2.32
N THR A 66 2.79 -7.84 -2.14
CA THR A 66 2.33 -7.17 -0.91
C THR A 66 0.80 -7.15 -0.82
N LEU A 67 0.11 -6.71 -1.88
CA LEU A 67 -1.36 -6.64 -1.87
C LEU A 67 -2.03 -8.02 -1.74
N PRO A 68 -1.62 -9.07 -2.46
CA PRO A 68 -2.22 -10.39 -2.30
C PRO A 68 -1.97 -10.99 -0.92
N THR A 69 -0.83 -10.72 -0.30
CA THR A 69 -0.54 -11.14 1.08
C THR A 69 -1.51 -10.48 2.06
N LEU A 70 -1.74 -9.18 1.93
CA LEU A 70 -2.72 -8.47 2.75
C LEU A 70 -4.16 -8.92 2.48
N GLN A 71 -4.52 -9.23 1.24
CA GLN A 71 -5.84 -9.78 0.93
C GLN A 71 -6.07 -11.15 1.59
N LYS A 72 -5.06 -12.02 1.58
CA LYS A 72 -5.12 -13.31 2.30
C LYS A 72 -5.22 -13.10 3.81
N ALA A 73 -4.46 -12.16 4.37
CA ALA A 73 -4.56 -11.81 5.79
C ALA A 73 -5.96 -11.28 6.15
N LEU A 74 -6.55 -10.43 5.31
CA LEU A 74 -7.91 -9.92 5.50
C LEU A 74 -8.95 -11.05 5.42
N GLN A 75 -8.82 -11.98 4.49
CA GLN A 75 -9.69 -13.17 4.39
C GLN A 75 -9.56 -14.07 5.62
N SER A 76 -8.35 -14.26 6.13
CA SER A 76 -8.11 -14.99 7.37
C SER A 76 -8.81 -14.31 8.55
N LEU A 77 -8.79 -12.98 8.63
CA LEU A 77 -9.51 -12.24 9.68
C LEU A 77 -11.04 -12.33 9.54
N ASP A 78 -11.56 -12.30 8.32
CA ASP A 78 -12.99 -12.48 8.01
C ASP A 78 -13.47 -13.88 8.41
N GLY A 79 -12.60 -14.90 8.25
CA GLY A 79 -12.89 -16.29 8.65
C GLY A 79 -12.57 -16.63 10.12
N GLN A 80 -11.71 -15.85 10.81
CA GLN A 80 -11.22 -16.12 12.16
C GLN A 80 -12.06 -15.55 13.31
N THR A 81 -13.33 -15.18 13.08
CA THR A 81 -14.28 -14.94 14.19
C THR A 81 -14.45 -16.15 15.14
N ALA A 82 -13.79 -17.29 14.90
CA ALA A 82 -13.92 -18.51 15.67
C ALA A 82 -12.74 -18.90 16.59
N ASN A 83 -11.49 -18.43 16.42
CA ASN A 83 -10.38 -18.90 17.27
C ASN A 83 -9.27 -17.84 17.46
N THR A 84 -9.47 -16.94 18.41
CA THR A 84 -8.44 -16.04 18.95
C THR A 84 -7.41 -16.82 19.77
N THR A 85 -6.46 -17.47 19.11
CA THR A 85 -5.18 -17.80 19.72
C THR A 85 -4.31 -16.55 19.66
N LYS A 86 -3.97 -16.01 20.84
CA LYS A 86 -2.93 -14.97 20.98
C LYS A 86 -1.69 -15.45 20.21
N ALA A 87 -1.19 -14.65 19.27
CA ALA A 87 0.11 -14.93 18.66
C ALA A 87 1.18 -14.83 19.78
N ASP A 88 2.27 -15.61 19.67
CA ASP A 88 3.38 -15.66 20.64
C ASP A 88 4.02 -14.28 20.94
N SER A 89 3.70 -13.25 20.16
CA SER A 89 4.16 -11.86 20.33
C SER A 89 3.25 -10.98 21.22
N GLY A 90 2.13 -11.51 21.72
CA GLY A 90 1.16 -10.74 22.52
C GLY A 90 0.25 -9.81 21.71
N MET A 91 0.48 -9.66 20.40
CA MET A 91 -0.41 -8.92 19.49
C MET A 91 -1.49 -9.82 18.90
N SER A 92 -2.67 -9.26 18.68
CA SER A 92 -3.75 -9.93 17.94
C SER A 92 -3.46 -9.96 16.44
N GLN A 93 -4.00 -10.96 15.73
CA GLN A 93 -3.91 -11.05 14.26
C GLN A 93 -4.46 -9.78 13.57
N ALA A 94 -5.45 -9.12 14.19
CA ALA A 94 -6.01 -7.87 13.69
C ALA A 94 -5.04 -6.68 13.81
N GLU A 95 -4.26 -6.61 14.88
CA GLU A 95 -3.21 -5.60 15.06
C GLU A 95 -2.06 -5.80 14.06
N LEU A 96 -1.59 -7.04 13.89
CA LEU A 96 -0.56 -7.36 12.89
C LEU A 96 -1.00 -7.02 11.47
N PHE A 97 -2.26 -7.28 11.13
CA PHE A 97 -2.82 -6.85 9.85
C PHE A 97 -2.89 -5.33 9.71
N GLY A 98 -3.29 -4.63 10.78
CA GLY A 98 -3.33 -3.16 10.81
C GLY A 98 -1.95 -2.54 10.57
N GLU A 99 -0.90 -3.08 11.18
CA GLU A 99 0.48 -2.65 10.94
C GLU A 99 0.90 -2.92 9.49
N GLY A 100 0.62 -4.11 8.96
CA GLY A 100 0.93 -4.44 7.56
C GLY A 100 0.18 -3.57 6.55
N LEU A 101 -1.06 -3.18 6.85
CA LEU A 101 -1.85 -2.27 6.01
C LEU A 101 -1.25 -0.86 5.99
N GLU A 102 -0.85 -0.35 7.15
CA GLU A 102 -0.20 0.97 7.26
C GLU A 102 1.19 0.98 6.60
N GLU A 103 1.96 -0.10 6.71
CA GLU A 103 3.24 -0.22 6.00
C GLU A 103 3.02 -0.20 4.48
N ALA A 104 2.02 -0.93 3.98
CA ALA A 104 1.69 -0.94 2.56
C ALA A 104 1.24 0.44 2.06
N ARG A 105 0.46 1.16 2.88
CA ARG A 105 0.07 2.55 2.61
C ARG A 105 1.29 3.47 2.46
N GLN A 106 2.25 3.36 3.37
CA GLN A 106 3.46 4.16 3.35
C GLN A 106 4.32 3.85 2.11
N LYS A 107 4.52 2.55 1.82
CA LYS A 107 5.25 2.10 0.62
C LYS A 107 4.60 2.66 -0.66
N LEU A 108 3.27 2.54 -0.78
CA LEU A 108 2.56 3.06 -1.94
C LEU A 108 2.71 4.58 -2.05
N ASN A 109 2.53 5.33 -0.96
CA ASN A 109 2.68 6.79 -0.96
C ASN A 109 4.08 7.25 -1.34
N ILE A 110 5.13 6.55 -0.90
CA ILE A 110 6.52 6.83 -1.30
C ILE A 110 6.65 6.64 -2.81
N MET A 111 6.24 5.49 -3.35
CA MET A 111 6.32 5.22 -4.79
C MET A 111 5.48 6.19 -5.62
N LYS A 112 4.32 6.65 -5.12
CA LYS A 112 3.51 7.69 -5.76
C LYS A 112 4.25 9.01 -5.85
N ARG A 113 4.88 9.45 -4.76
CA ARG A 113 5.67 10.69 -4.74
C ARG A 113 6.86 10.61 -5.68
N GLU A 114 7.57 9.49 -5.68
CA GLU A 114 8.65 9.23 -6.62
C GLU A 114 8.14 9.27 -8.06
N ALA A 115 7.00 8.62 -8.36
CA ALA A 115 6.39 8.69 -9.68
C ALA A 115 6.08 10.14 -10.09
N PHE A 116 5.49 10.94 -9.21
CA PHE A 116 5.21 12.34 -9.50
C PHE A 116 6.47 13.20 -9.66
N SER A 117 7.56 12.86 -8.99
CA SER A 117 8.84 13.57 -9.14
C SER A 117 9.54 13.23 -10.46
N GLU A 118 9.43 11.99 -10.92
CA GLU A 118 10.11 11.48 -12.12
C GLU A 118 9.29 11.69 -13.41
N LEU A 119 7.96 11.78 -13.30
CA LEU A 119 7.10 12.19 -14.40
C LEU A 119 7.24 13.71 -14.57
N SER A 120 7.96 14.15 -15.61
CA SER A 120 8.14 15.58 -15.91
C SER A 120 6.81 16.34 -15.90
N GLU A 121 6.84 17.61 -15.46
CA GLU A 121 5.64 18.48 -15.46
C GLU A 121 4.94 18.49 -16.83
N ASP A 122 5.71 18.41 -17.92
CA ASP A 122 5.18 18.40 -19.29
C ASP A 122 4.39 17.12 -19.61
N PHE A 123 4.84 15.95 -19.15
CA PHE A 123 4.11 14.70 -19.33
C PHE A 123 2.79 14.69 -18.55
N MET A 124 2.78 15.31 -17.38
CA MET A 124 1.58 15.48 -16.55
C MET A 124 0.61 16.51 -17.14
N ARG A 125 1.10 17.65 -17.63
CA ARG A 125 0.26 18.70 -18.24
C ARG A 125 -0.40 18.26 -19.54
N ALA A 126 0.30 17.50 -20.39
CA ALA A 126 -0.22 17.06 -21.69
C ALA A 126 -1.35 16.01 -21.62
N ARG A 127 -1.71 15.52 -20.42
CA ARG A 127 -2.62 14.36 -20.26
C ARG A 127 -3.75 14.53 -19.25
N ILE A 128 -3.79 15.64 -18.52
CA ILE A 128 -4.83 15.95 -17.52
C ILE A 128 -5.85 16.98 -18.07
N TRP A 129 -5.62 17.52 -19.27
CA TRP A 129 -6.53 18.43 -19.97
C TRP A 129 -7.07 17.81 -21.26
#